data_AF-A0AA88UXS9-F1
#
_entry.id   AF-A0AA88UXS9-F1
#
_cell.length_a   1.000
_cell.length_b   1.000
_cell.length_c   1.000
_cell.angle_alpha   90.00
_cell.angle_beta   90.00
_cell.angle_gamma   90.00
#
_symmetry.space_group_name_H-M   'P 1'
#
loop_
_entity.id
_entity.type
_entity.pdbx_description
1 polymer ?
#
loop_
_entity_poly.entity_id
_entity_poly.type
_entity_poly.pdbx_seq_one_letter_code
_entity_poly.pdbx_strand_id
1 'polypeptide(L)'
;PVEIAAVGVSIAIFNQASKVTIFPLVSITTSFVAEEETVGRITSEASKDDNSEKTSAKNNEMADLVLENLEKGSAKNSKAKEVVPVDDFTTSVTSGSSNMHELKSERRHIASASTALVIGTVLGLLQTIFLICLAKPLLGFMGVKSGSPMLTPAQRYLTLRSLGAPAVLLSLAMQGVFRGFKDTKTPLYATVAGDVANIVLDPILIFSCRLGVSGAAIAHVLSQYLISLILLCKLMKQVNLLPPSVGNLQISRFLKKGSFLLARVIAVTFCVTLAASLASRLGPTPMAAFQVCLQVWMASSLLADGLAVAGQAILACAFAEKDYKKAKAAATRVLQMGFVLGLGLALVVGLGLQFGSGIFSKDKNVISLISIGVPFVAATQPINSVAFVFDGVNFGASDFAYSAYSMVFVAIVSIACLFVLFKANGFVGIWVALTIYMGLRTFAGLWRMGTGTGPWRFLRRPIVGIGS
;
A
#
# COMPACT_ATOMS: atom_id res chain seq x y z
N PRO A 1 9.60 -9.38 28.98
CA PRO A 1 10.53 -9.42 27.82
C PRO A 1 10.17 -10.51 26.79
N VAL A 2 10.02 -11.78 27.22
CA VAL A 2 9.84 -12.94 26.34
C VAL A 2 8.60 -12.82 25.44
N GLU A 3 7.46 -12.44 25.99
CA GLU A 3 6.20 -12.30 25.24
C GLU A 3 6.27 -11.23 24.16
N ILE A 4 6.81 -10.04 24.48
CA ILE A 4 6.98 -8.94 23.51
C ILE A 4 7.90 -9.38 22.37
N ALA A 5 9.01 -10.03 22.70
CA ALA A 5 9.95 -10.55 21.72
C ALA A 5 9.31 -11.61 20.82
N ALA A 6 8.57 -12.55 21.41
CA ALA A 6 7.88 -13.62 20.72
C ALA A 6 6.83 -13.06 19.74
N VAL A 7 6.00 -12.13 20.19
CA VAL A 7 5.01 -11.42 19.36
C VAL A 7 5.69 -10.67 18.23
N GLY A 8 6.80 -9.96 18.51
CA GLY A 8 7.55 -9.21 17.51
C GLY A 8 8.04 -10.07 16.34
N VAL A 9 8.64 -11.23 16.64
CA VAL A 9 9.10 -12.17 15.60
C VAL A 9 7.92 -12.70 14.79
N SER A 10 6.83 -13.10 15.45
CA SER A 10 5.65 -13.64 14.78
C SER A 10 4.98 -12.61 13.88
N ILE A 11 4.92 -11.34 14.30
CA ILE A 11 4.43 -10.23 13.47
C ILE A 11 5.32 -10.02 12.25
N ALA A 12 6.65 -10.08 12.40
CA ALA A 12 7.58 -9.94 11.27
C ALA A 12 7.34 -11.01 10.20
N ILE A 13 7.19 -12.29 10.60
CA ILE A 13 6.84 -13.40 9.70
C ILE A 13 5.49 -13.15 9.02
N PHE A 14 4.45 -12.88 9.81
CA PHE A 14 3.09 -12.69 9.30
C PHE A 14 3.04 -11.53 8.29
N ASN A 15 3.68 -10.41 8.60
CA ASN A 15 3.72 -9.23 7.74
C ASN A 15 4.47 -9.51 6.45
N GLN A 16 5.60 -10.22 6.50
CA GLN A 16 6.36 -10.56 5.29
C GLN A 16 5.55 -11.49 4.37
N ALA A 17 4.90 -12.51 4.92
CA ALA A 17 4.03 -13.40 4.15
C ALA A 17 2.83 -12.65 3.56
N SER A 18 2.18 -11.78 4.36
CA SER A 18 1.03 -10.99 3.92
C SER A 18 1.37 -10.04 2.78
N LYS A 19 2.56 -9.42 2.77
CA LYS A 19 2.90 -8.47 1.70
C LYS A 19 3.03 -9.11 0.32
N VAL A 20 3.48 -10.37 0.28
CA VAL A 20 3.57 -11.15 -0.97
C VAL A 20 2.17 -11.41 -1.56
N THR A 21 1.17 -11.63 -0.72
CA THR A 21 -0.21 -11.93 -1.15
C THR A 21 -1.06 -10.67 -1.37
N ILE A 22 -0.92 -9.66 -0.50
CA ILE A 22 -1.69 -8.41 -0.53
C ILE A 22 -1.45 -7.63 -1.82
N PHE A 23 -0.18 -7.49 -2.22
CA PHE A 23 0.17 -6.56 -3.28
C PHE A 23 -0.45 -6.95 -4.65
N PRO A 24 -0.35 -8.21 -5.11
CA PRO A 24 -1.05 -8.65 -6.32
C PRO A 24 -2.56 -8.50 -6.19
N LEU A 25 -3.13 -8.89 -5.04
CA LEU A 25 -4.58 -8.87 -4.81
C LEU A 25 -5.16 -7.45 -4.96
N VAL A 26 -4.62 -6.47 -4.22
CA VAL A 26 -5.14 -5.10 -4.22
C VAL A 26 -4.97 -4.43 -5.60
N SER A 27 -3.83 -4.68 -6.26
CA SER A 27 -3.56 -4.12 -7.59
C SER A 27 -4.53 -4.66 -8.64
N ILE A 28 -4.80 -5.97 -8.60
CA ILE A 28 -5.75 -6.64 -9.50
C ILE A 28 -7.16 -6.11 -9.22
N THR A 29 -7.65 -6.23 -7.98
CA THR A 29 -9.04 -5.90 -7.65
C THR A 29 -9.39 -4.44 -7.96
N THR A 30 -8.52 -3.50 -7.63
CA THR A 30 -8.81 -2.06 -7.86
C THR A 30 -8.87 -1.74 -9.36
N SER A 31 -7.99 -2.34 -10.17
CA SER A 31 -7.91 -2.05 -11.61
C SER A 31 -9.09 -2.66 -12.38
N PHE A 32 -9.39 -3.95 -12.13
CA PHE A 32 -10.48 -4.64 -12.83
C PHE A 32 -11.86 -4.04 -12.53
N VAL A 33 -12.11 -3.69 -11.27
CA VAL A 33 -13.39 -3.09 -10.88
C VAL A 33 -13.54 -1.69 -11.47
N ALA A 34 -12.47 -0.89 -11.51
CA ALA A 34 -12.50 0.42 -12.13
C ALA A 34 -12.73 0.34 -13.64
N GLU A 35 -12.13 -0.64 -14.32
CA GLU A 35 -12.32 -0.89 -15.76
C GLU A 35 -13.76 -1.30 -16.08
N GLU A 36 -14.33 -2.27 -15.36
CA GLU A 36 -15.71 -2.75 -15.55
C GLU A 36 -16.74 -1.64 -15.25
N GLU A 37 -16.51 -0.81 -14.23
CA GLU A 37 -17.38 0.35 -13.95
C GLU A 37 -17.28 1.42 -15.04
N THR A 38 -16.08 1.66 -15.59
CA THR A 38 -15.90 2.64 -16.67
C THR A 38 -16.58 2.18 -17.95
N VAL A 39 -16.43 0.90 -18.32
CA VAL A 39 -17.11 0.30 -19.48
C VAL A 39 -18.62 0.35 -19.30
N GLY A 40 -19.14 -0.03 -18.13
CA GLY A 40 -20.59 0.02 -17.86
C GLY A 40 -21.16 1.43 -17.98
N ARG A 41 -20.43 2.46 -17.53
CA ARG A 41 -20.83 3.87 -17.72
C ARG A 41 -20.86 4.27 -19.19
N ILE A 42 -19.82 3.96 -19.95
CA ILE A 42 -19.75 4.27 -21.39
C ILE A 42 -20.90 3.59 -22.13
N THR A 43 -21.21 2.33 -21.83
CA THR A 43 -22.34 1.61 -22.45
C THR A 43 -23.69 2.25 -22.07
N SER A 44 -23.83 2.73 -20.83
CA SER A 44 -25.04 3.43 -20.37
C SER A 44 -25.22 4.82 -20.98
N GLU A 45 -24.11 5.53 -21.25
CA GLU A 45 -24.11 6.83 -21.91
C GLU A 45 -24.38 6.66 -23.41
N ALA A 46 -23.72 5.70 -24.06
CA ALA A 46 -23.98 5.36 -25.46
C ALA A 46 -25.44 4.94 -25.68
N SER A 47 -26.04 4.16 -24.77
CA SER A 47 -27.46 3.79 -24.87
C SER A 47 -28.43 4.92 -24.54
N LYS A 48 -28.01 5.95 -23.82
CA LYS A 48 -28.80 7.18 -23.61
C LYS A 48 -28.71 8.12 -24.81
N ASP A 49 -27.55 8.25 -25.43
CA ASP A 49 -27.37 9.02 -26.67
C ASP A 49 -28.12 8.33 -27.84
N ASP A 50 -28.08 7.01 -27.91
CA ASP A 50 -28.81 6.21 -28.90
C ASP A 50 -30.34 6.27 -28.69
N ASN A 51 -30.80 6.49 -27.45
CA ASN A 51 -32.21 6.79 -27.15
C ASN A 51 -32.60 8.26 -27.40
N SER A 52 -31.65 9.19 -27.41
CA SER A 52 -31.87 10.58 -27.82
C SER A 52 -31.92 10.70 -29.35
N GLU A 53 -31.14 9.90 -30.08
CA GLU A 53 -31.17 9.84 -31.54
C GLU A 53 -32.33 9.00 -32.10
N LYS A 54 -32.92 8.08 -31.32
CA LYS A 54 -34.13 7.32 -31.69
C LYS A 54 -35.46 8.10 -31.67
N THR A 55 -35.42 9.44 -31.79
CA THR A 55 -36.57 10.22 -32.28
C THR A 55 -36.41 10.63 -33.75
N SER A 56 -35.36 10.19 -34.44
CA SER A 56 -35.26 10.34 -35.89
C SER A 56 -34.68 9.09 -36.54
N ALA A 57 -35.40 8.62 -37.56
CA ALA A 57 -35.03 7.58 -38.53
C ALA A 57 -35.06 6.10 -38.09
N LYS A 58 -36.10 5.43 -38.61
CA LYS A 58 -36.27 3.98 -38.78
C LYS A 58 -35.16 3.33 -39.62
N ASN A 59 -34.83 2.07 -39.27
CA ASN A 59 -34.25 0.97 -40.06
C ASN A 59 -32.84 1.24 -40.63
N ASN A 60 -31.82 0.39 -40.54
CA ASN A 60 -31.76 -1.06 -40.65
C ASN A 60 -30.35 -1.50 -40.16
N GLU A 61 -30.25 -2.73 -39.65
CA GLU A 61 -29.09 -3.64 -39.61
C GLU A 61 -27.65 -3.08 -39.66
N MET A 62 -26.84 -3.33 -38.61
CA MET A 62 -25.51 -3.98 -38.72
C MET A 62 -24.85 -4.08 -37.32
N ALA A 63 -25.19 -5.11 -36.55
CA ALA A 63 -24.50 -5.47 -35.31
C ALA A 63 -23.64 -6.72 -35.55
N ASP A 64 -22.57 -6.61 -36.35
CA ASP A 64 -21.60 -7.70 -36.52
C ASP A 64 -20.20 -7.29 -37.02
N LEU A 65 -19.83 -6.00 -37.06
CA LEU A 65 -18.56 -5.55 -37.69
C LEU A 65 -17.58 -4.78 -36.81
N VAL A 66 -17.75 -4.75 -35.49
CA VAL A 66 -16.86 -3.97 -34.60
C VAL A 66 -15.71 -4.80 -34.00
N LEU A 67 -15.75 -6.14 -34.10
CA LEU A 67 -14.77 -7.00 -33.42
C LEU A 67 -13.64 -7.54 -34.31
N GLU A 68 -13.54 -7.13 -35.59
CA GLU A 68 -12.50 -7.66 -36.50
C GLU A 68 -11.53 -6.61 -37.08
N ASN A 69 -11.76 -5.29 -36.89
CA ASN A 69 -10.97 -4.25 -37.57
C ASN A 69 -9.90 -3.52 -36.73
N LEU A 70 -9.49 -4.05 -35.56
CA LEU A 70 -8.36 -3.49 -34.80
C LEU A 70 -7.07 -4.31 -34.88
N GLU A 71 -7.01 -5.30 -35.78
CA GLU A 71 -5.78 -6.03 -36.12
C GLU A 71 -5.51 -5.98 -37.63
N LYS A 72 -4.89 -4.89 -38.12
CA LYS A 72 -3.87 -4.89 -39.19
C LYS A 72 -3.45 -3.48 -39.60
N GLY A 73 -2.16 -3.17 -39.41
CA GLY A 73 -1.31 -2.61 -40.47
C GLY A 73 -1.36 -1.12 -40.79
N SER A 74 -0.41 -0.38 -40.22
CA SER A 74 0.48 0.61 -40.86
C SER A 74 0.36 0.82 -42.39
N ALA A 75 0.26 2.09 -42.82
CA ALA A 75 1.17 2.79 -43.76
C ALA A 75 0.49 3.73 -44.79
N LYS A 76 1.05 4.95 -44.86
CA LYS A 76 1.23 5.87 -46.01
C LYS A 76 0.02 6.57 -46.70
N ASN A 77 0.10 7.90 -46.61
CA ASN A 77 -0.03 8.95 -47.65
C ASN A 77 -1.33 9.12 -48.45
N SER A 78 -1.85 10.37 -48.43
CA SER A 78 -1.92 11.30 -49.58
C SER A 78 -3.22 12.14 -49.62
N LYS A 79 -3.04 13.47 -49.56
CA LYS A 79 -3.86 14.57 -50.16
C LYS A 79 -5.33 14.70 -49.69
N ALA A 80 -6.01 15.85 -49.66
CA ALA A 80 -5.77 17.30 -49.64
C ALA A 80 -7.15 17.90 -49.98
N LYS A 81 -7.55 19.00 -49.30
CA LYS A 81 -8.71 19.90 -49.60
C LYS A 81 -10.10 19.29 -49.36
N GLU A 82 -11.12 20.01 -48.89
CA GLU A 82 -11.44 21.44 -49.00
C GLU A 82 -12.37 21.91 -47.86
N VAL A 83 -12.56 23.23 -47.80
CA VAL A 83 -13.05 24.07 -46.68
C VAL A 83 -14.49 24.54 -46.94
N VAL A 84 -15.40 24.37 -45.95
CA VAL A 84 -16.44 25.31 -45.38
C VAL A 84 -17.45 25.96 -46.38
N PRO A 85 -18.78 26.11 -46.08
CA PRO A 85 -19.21 26.87 -44.91
C PRO A 85 -20.46 26.49 -44.11
N VAL A 86 -20.44 27.12 -42.94
CA VAL A 86 -21.44 27.33 -41.88
C VAL A 86 -22.62 28.15 -42.42
N ASP A 87 -23.84 27.84 -41.96
CA ASP A 87 -24.88 28.84 -41.75
C ASP A 87 -25.75 28.49 -40.53
N ASP A 88 -26.04 29.55 -39.77
CA ASP A 88 -26.86 29.66 -38.56
C ASP A 88 -28.30 29.16 -38.73
N PHE A 89 -28.93 28.65 -37.66
CA PHE A 89 -30.30 29.06 -37.29
C PHE A 89 -30.66 28.75 -35.81
N THR A 90 -30.87 29.85 -35.09
CA THR A 90 -31.56 30.17 -33.82
C THR A 90 -32.46 29.15 -33.08
N THR A 91 -32.19 29.07 -31.76
CA THR A 91 -33.09 29.04 -30.59
C THR A 91 -34.54 28.54 -30.71
N SER A 92 -34.86 27.48 -29.96
CA SER A 92 -36.17 27.35 -29.30
C SER A 92 -35.99 26.95 -27.82
N VAL A 93 -36.56 27.79 -26.96
CA VAL A 93 -36.70 27.58 -25.52
C VAL A 93 -37.92 26.68 -25.32
N THR A 94 -37.74 25.52 -24.70
CA THR A 94 -38.85 24.73 -24.16
C THR A 94 -38.57 24.38 -22.71
N SER A 95 -39.37 25.02 -21.85
CA SER A 95 -39.55 24.72 -20.43
C SER A 95 -39.95 23.25 -20.22
N GLY A 96 -39.05 22.45 -19.64
CA GLY A 96 -39.31 21.07 -19.22
C GLY A 96 -39.17 20.94 -17.71
N SER A 97 -40.25 20.50 -17.06
CA SER A 97 -40.42 20.35 -15.61
C SER A 97 -39.30 19.54 -14.94
N SER A 98 -38.79 20.06 -13.82
CA SER A 98 -37.91 19.36 -12.89
C SER A 98 -38.65 18.23 -12.15
N ASN A 99 -38.75 17.05 -12.79
CA ASN A 99 -39.06 15.82 -12.06
C ASN A 99 -37.77 15.30 -11.43
N MET A 100 -37.59 15.62 -10.15
CA MET A 100 -36.54 15.11 -9.29
C MET A 100 -36.81 13.61 -9.04
N HIS A 101 -36.31 12.77 -9.96
CA HIS A 101 -36.30 11.32 -9.78
C HIS A 101 -35.34 10.98 -8.63
N GLU A 102 -35.88 10.52 -7.51
CA GLU A 102 -35.09 9.78 -6.52
C GLU A 102 -34.39 8.62 -7.24
N LEU A 103 -33.06 8.73 -7.37
CA LEU A 103 -32.19 7.64 -7.81
C LEU A 103 -32.25 6.52 -6.75
N LYS A 104 -33.25 5.64 -6.86
CA LYS A 104 -33.16 4.29 -6.31
C LYS A 104 -31.86 3.71 -6.85
N SER A 105 -30.88 3.51 -5.97
CA SER A 105 -29.59 2.91 -6.32
C SER A 105 -29.83 1.53 -6.94
N GLU A 106 -29.86 1.45 -8.27
CA GLU A 106 -29.78 0.16 -8.96
C GLU A 106 -28.54 -0.57 -8.46
N ARG A 107 -28.71 -1.83 -8.06
CA ARG A 107 -27.59 -2.65 -7.61
C ARG A 107 -26.65 -2.83 -8.79
N ARG A 108 -25.38 -2.52 -8.59
CA ARG A 108 -24.37 -2.61 -9.65
C ARG A 108 -24.12 -4.08 -9.97
N HIS A 109 -24.00 -4.41 -11.25
CA HIS A 109 -23.67 -5.75 -11.73
C HIS A 109 -22.19 -5.80 -12.07
N ILE A 110 -21.37 -6.43 -11.21
CA ILE A 110 -19.91 -6.41 -11.36
C ILE A 110 -19.37 -7.80 -11.08
N ALA A 111 -19.06 -8.55 -12.14
CA ALA A 111 -18.58 -9.93 -12.04
C ALA A 111 -17.15 -9.97 -11.47
N SER A 112 -16.33 -8.94 -11.72
CA SER A 112 -14.97 -8.83 -11.18
C SER A 112 -14.93 -8.74 -9.67
N ALA A 113 -15.99 -8.21 -9.03
CA ALA A 113 -16.09 -8.15 -7.58
C ALA A 113 -16.14 -9.56 -6.98
N SER A 114 -17.04 -10.42 -7.47
CA SER A 114 -17.17 -11.82 -7.03
C SER A 114 -15.84 -12.57 -7.18
N THR A 115 -15.17 -12.43 -8.32
CA THR A 115 -13.88 -13.07 -8.58
C THR A 115 -12.79 -12.58 -7.62
N ALA A 116 -12.74 -11.28 -7.34
CA ALA A 116 -11.80 -10.72 -6.37
C ALA A 116 -12.03 -11.24 -4.94
N LEU A 117 -13.29 -11.39 -4.52
CA LEU A 117 -13.63 -11.97 -3.22
C LEU A 117 -13.20 -13.43 -3.11
N VAL A 118 -13.41 -14.23 -4.16
CA VAL A 118 -12.97 -15.64 -4.22
C VAL A 118 -11.44 -15.72 -4.15
N ILE A 119 -10.73 -14.96 -4.99
CA ILE A 119 -9.25 -14.94 -4.98
C ILE A 119 -8.72 -14.50 -3.60
N GLY A 120 -9.27 -13.43 -3.03
CA GLY A 120 -8.87 -12.95 -1.70
C GLY A 120 -9.06 -14.00 -0.60
N THR A 121 -10.19 -14.71 -0.63
CA THR A 121 -10.49 -15.78 0.34
C THR A 121 -9.55 -16.98 0.15
N VAL A 122 -9.35 -17.44 -1.08
CA VAL A 122 -8.47 -18.58 -1.39
C VAL A 122 -7.03 -18.28 -1.01
N LEU A 123 -6.49 -17.11 -1.41
CA LEU A 123 -5.14 -16.69 -1.02
C LEU A 123 -5.00 -16.58 0.51
N GLY A 124 -6.06 -16.12 1.19
CA GLY A 124 -6.10 -16.01 2.64
C GLY A 124 -6.04 -17.36 3.34
N LEU A 125 -6.81 -18.34 2.85
CA LEU A 125 -6.78 -19.72 3.35
C LEU A 125 -5.42 -20.38 3.08
N LEU A 126 -4.87 -20.23 1.87
CA LEU A 126 -3.54 -20.73 1.53
C LEU A 126 -2.45 -20.12 2.44
N GLN A 127 -2.50 -18.81 2.66
CA GLN A 127 -1.58 -18.13 3.58
C GLN A 127 -1.73 -18.64 5.02
N THR A 128 -2.97 -18.89 5.48
CA THR A 128 -3.25 -19.44 6.81
C THR A 128 -2.62 -20.82 6.96
N ILE A 129 -2.89 -21.72 6.02
CA ILE A 129 -2.34 -23.09 6.02
C ILE A 129 -0.81 -23.04 5.99
N PHE A 130 -0.24 -22.23 5.11
CA PHE A 130 1.21 -22.06 5.00
C PHE A 130 1.83 -21.60 6.32
N LEU A 131 1.30 -20.55 6.95
CA LEU A 131 1.85 -20.00 8.19
C LEU A 131 1.68 -20.94 9.38
N ILE A 132 0.56 -21.68 9.46
CA ILE A 132 0.32 -22.64 10.54
C ILE A 132 1.23 -23.86 10.39
N CYS A 133 1.28 -24.47 9.20
CA CYS A 133 2.07 -25.67 8.95
C CYS A 133 3.58 -25.40 9.06
N LEU A 134 4.05 -24.25 8.59
CA LEU A 134 5.46 -23.87 8.64
C LEU A 134 5.81 -22.98 9.85
N ALA A 135 4.93 -22.82 10.84
CA ALA A 135 5.17 -21.92 11.98
C ALA A 135 6.52 -22.17 12.67
N LYS A 136 6.82 -23.42 13.03
CA LYS A 136 8.08 -23.80 13.69
C LYS A 136 9.31 -23.57 12.79
N PRO A 137 9.35 -24.07 11.53
CA PRO A 137 10.45 -23.77 10.61
C PRO A 137 10.69 -22.28 10.37
N LEU A 138 9.62 -21.48 10.20
CA LEU A 138 9.72 -20.04 9.97
C LEU A 138 10.29 -19.31 11.19
N LEU A 139 9.87 -19.68 12.39
CA LEU A 139 10.44 -19.16 13.64
C LEU A 139 11.92 -19.56 13.80
N GLY A 140 12.26 -20.79 13.42
CA GLY A 140 13.65 -21.26 13.39
C GLY A 140 14.53 -20.45 12.42
N PHE A 141 14.02 -20.15 11.22
CA PHE A 141 14.70 -19.31 10.23
C PHE A 141 14.92 -17.88 10.74
N MET A 142 13.93 -17.33 11.47
CA MET A 142 14.06 -16.05 12.16
C MET A 142 15.05 -16.09 13.33
N GLY A 143 15.63 -17.25 13.66
CA GLY A 143 16.63 -17.41 14.70
C GLY A 143 16.08 -17.67 16.10
N VAL A 144 14.80 -18.05 16.21
CA VAL A 144 14.23 -18.54 17.47
C VAL A 144 14.66 -20.01 17.65
N LYS A 145 15.66 -20.23 18.50
CA LYS A 145 16.20 -21.57 18.79
C LYS A 145 15.17 -22.48 19.48
N SER A 146 15.26 -23.80 19.29
CA SER A 146 14.33 -24.79 19.84
C SER A 146 14.19 -24.76 21.37
N GLY A 147 15.25 -24.39 22.10
CA GLY A 147 15.25 -24.24 23.56
C GLY A 147 14.95 -22.81 24.05
N SER A 148 14.62 -21.88 23.15
CA SER A 148 14.35 -20.49 23.53
C SER A 148 13.00 -20.38 24.26
N PRO A 149 12.91 -19.61 25.37
CA PRO A 149 11.64 -19.35 26.04
C PRO A 149 10.63 -18.61 25.14
N MET A 150 11.09 -18.00 24.04
CA MET A 150 10.23 -17.31 23.07
C MET A 150 9.49 -18.25 22.12
N LEU A 151 9.94 -19.49 21.92
CA LEU A 151 9.42 -20.34 20.85
C LEU A 151 7.94 -20.67 21.03
N THR A 152 7.56 -21.11 22.23
CA THR A 152 6.18 -21.52 22.52
C THR A 152 5.20 -20.35 22.41
N PRO A 153 5.45 -19.17 23.04
CA PRO A 153 4.58 -18.01 22.85
C PRO A 153 4.55 -17.51 21.40
N ALA A 154 5.68 -17.52 20.68
CA ALA A 154 5.75 -17.05 19.31
C ALA A 154 4.95 -17.95 18.37
N GLN A 155 5.08 -19.27 18.51
CA GLN A 155 4.32 -20.24 17.73
C GLN A 155 2.81 -20.09 18.00
N ARG A 156 2.40 -20.02 19.27
CA ARG A 156 0.98 -19.82 19.63
C ARG A 156 0.43 -18.54 19.02
N TYR A 157 1.15 -17.43 19.16
CA TYR A 157 0.73 -16.15 18.57
C TYR A 157 0.64 -16.25 17.05
N LEU A 158 1.66 -16.78 16.38
CA LEU A 158 1.71 -16.88 14.92
C LEU A 158 0.56 -17.75 14.39
N THR A 159 0.32 -18.92 14.99
CA THR A 159 -0.76 -19.82 14.59
C THR A 159 -2.13 -19.15 14.76
N LEU A 160 -2.41 -18.55 15.91
CA LEU A 160 -3.68 -17.87 16.16
C LEU A 160 -3.84 -16.66 15.24
N ARG A 161 -2.83 -15.81 15.13
CA ARG A 161 -2.84 -14.61 14.27
C ARG A 161 -3.04 -14.94 12.80
N SER A 162 -2.55 -16.11 12.36
CA SER A 162 -2.70 -16.61 10.99
C SER A 162 -4.14 -16.92 10.62
N LEU A 163 -4.99 -17.30 11.58
CA LEU A 163 -6.43 -17.49 11.35
C LEU A 163 -7.15 -16.20 10.91
N GLY A 164 -6.54 -15.04 11.13
CA GLY A 164 -7.05 -13.75 10.64
C GLY A 164 -6.67 -13.43 9.20
N ALA A 165 -5.73 -14.16 8.57
CA ALA A 165 -5.31 -13.90 7.19
C ALA A 165 -6.45 -13.95 6.15
N PRO A 166 -7.44 -14.87 6.24
CA PRO A 166 -8.58 -14.89 5.32
C PRO A 166 -9.41 -13.61 5.40
N ALA A 167 -9.69 -13.14 6.62
CA ALA A 167 -10.42 -11.89 6.83
C ALA A 167 -9.64 -10.66 6.36
N VAL A 168 -8.32 -10.62 6.59
CA VAL A 168 -7.45 -9.53 6.11
C VAL A 168 -7.45 -9.45 4.58
N LEU A 169 -7.23 -10.57 3.88
CA LEU A 169 -7.19 -10.55 2.42
C LEU A 169 -8.57 -10.31 1.80
N LEU A 170 -9.63 -10.91 2.36
CA LEU A 170 -11.00 -10.67 1.92
C LEU A 170 -11.39 -9.19 2.11
N SER A 171 -11.10 -8.61 3.27
CA SER A 171 -11.37 -7.19 3.51
C SER A 171 -10.57 -6.28 2.58
N LEU A 172 -9.30 -6.58 2.29
CA LEU A 172 -8.50 -5.81 1.34
C LEU A 172 -9.03 -5.90 -0.10
N ALA A 173 -9.52 -7.07 -0.52
CA ALA A 173 -10.21 -7.21 -1.79
C ALA A 173 -11.46 -6.32 -1.84
N MET A 174 -12.34 -6.41 -0.83
CA MET A 174 -13.54 -5.56 -0.74
C MET A 174 -13.19 -4.06 -0.71
N GLN A 175 -12.15 -3.65 0.00
CA GLN A 175 -11.68 -2.27 -0.02
C GLN A 175 -11.21 -1.86 -1.42
N GLY A 176 -10.56 -2.75 -2.17
CA GLY A 176 -10.22 -2.53 -3.59
C GLY A 176 -11.46 -2.31 -4.45
N VAL A 177 -12.52 -3.10 -4.22
CA VAL A 177 -13.82 -2.95 -4.90
C VAL A 177 -14.46 -1.59 -4.59
N PHE A 178 -14.58 -1.23 -3.30
CA PHE A 178 -15.12 0.07 -2.88
C PHE A 178 -14.29 1.25 -3.40
N ARG A 179 -12.96 1.15 -3.41
CA ARG A 179 -12.07 2.15 -4.03
C ARG A 179 -12.30 2.27 -5.54
N GLY A 180 -12.56 1.16 -6.23
CA GLY A 180 -13.00 1.16 -7.64
C GLY A 180 -14.27 2.00 -7.82
N PHE A 181 -15.24 1.83 -6.91
CA PHE A 181 -16.49 2.62 -6.87
C PHE A 181 -16.32 4.08 -6.45
N LYS A 182 -15.08 4.51 -6.18
CA LYS A 182 -14.75 5.81 -5.59
C LYS A 182 -15.37 6.04 -4.20
N ASP A 183 -15.80 4.97 -3.50
CA ASP A 183 -16.21 5.01 -2.10
C ASP A 183 -15.03 4.68 -1.18
N THR A 184 -14.38 5.72 -0.66
CA THR A 184 -13.30 5.56 0.31
C THR A 184 -13.77 5.66 1.76
N LYS A 185 -15.01 6.10 1.99
CA LYS A 185 -15.57 6.33 3.34
C LYS A 185 -16.01 5.02 3.99
N THR A 186 -16.65 4.14 3.24
CA THR A 186 -17.12 2.85 3.75
C THR A 186 -15.95 1.98 4.27
N PRO A 187 -14.85 1.78 3.49
CA PRO A 187 -13.60 1.20 3.99
C PRO A 187 -13.09 1.81 5.29
N LEU A 188 -13.01 3.14 5.36
CA LEU A 188 -12.47 3.85 6.50
C LEU A 188 -13.27 3.60 7.79
N TYR A 189 -14.60 3.73 7.73
CA TYR A 189 -15.45 3.49 8.91
C TYR A 189 -15.41 2.04 9.38
N ALA A 190 -15.34 1.08 8.45
CA ALA A 190 -15.21 -0.33 8.81
C ALA A 190 -13.89 -0.59 9.53
N THR A 191 -12.77 -0.06 9.01
CA THR A 191 -11.45 -0.17 9.66
C THR A 191 -11.45 0.46 11.05
N VAL A 192 -12.00 1.68 11.20
CA VAL A 192 -12.09 2.34 12.51
C VAL A 192 -12.91 1.51 13.50
N ALA A 193 -14.06 0.97 13.09
CA ALA A 193 -14.88 0.13 13.95
C ALA A 193 -14.12 -1.14 14.39
N GLY A 194 -13.39 -1.77 13.47
CA GLY A 194 -12.53 -2.92 13.78
C GLY A 194 -11.38 -2.58 14.72
N ASP A 195 -10.69 -1.47 14.50
CA ASP A 195 -9.56 -1.04 15.33
C ASP A 195 -10.03 -0.65 16.74
N VAL A 196 -11.18 0.02 16.87
CA VAL A 196 -11.81 0.30 18.17
C VAL A 196 -12.18 -1.01 18.88
N ALA A 197 -12.79 -1.97 18.16
CA ALA A 197 -13.06 -3.28 18.72
C ALA A 197 -11.77 -3.96 19.18
N ASN A 198 -10.68 -3.87 18.42
CA ASN A 198 -9.39 -4.43 18.80
C ASN A 198 -8.86 -3.83 20.11
N ILE A 199 -8.87 -2.50 20.21
CA ILE A 199 -8.43 -1.75 21.39
C ILE A 199 -9.24 -2.13 22.63
N VAL A 200 -10.54 -2.40 22.49
CA VAL A 200 -11.41 -2.82 23.60
C VAL A 200 -11.19 -4.30 23.94
N LEU A 201 -11.06 -5.18 22.94
CA LEU A 201 -10.91 -6.62 23.15
C LEU A 201 -9.54 -6.98 23.73
N ASP A 202 -8.48 -6.23 23.42
CA ASP A 202 -7.12 -6.51 23.89
C ASP A 202 -7.04 -6.55 25.44
N PRO A 203 -7.40 -5.49 26.20
CA PRO A 203 -7.36 -5.55 27.66
C PRO A 203 -8.26 -6.63 28.26
N ILE A 204 -9.42 -6.89 27.66
CA ILE A 204 -10.36 -7.92 28.12
C ILE A 204 -9.72 -9.31 27.98
N LEU A 205 -9.23 -9.65 26.80
CA LEU A 205 -8.70 -10.99 26.54
C LEU A 205 -7.32 -11.20 27.19
N ILE A 206 -6.47 -10.16 27.22
CA ILE A 206 -5.14 -10.23 27.83
C ILE A 206 -5.23 -10.33 29.34
N PHE A 207 -5.94 -9.40 30.00
CA PHE A 207 -5.94 -9.28 31.47
C PHE A 207 -7.12 -9.97 32.15
N SER A 208 -8.35 -9.81 31.64
CA SER A 208 -9.55 -10.35 32.31
C SER A 208 -9.68 -11.86 32.08
N CYS A 209 -9.53 -12.31 30.83
CA CYS A 209 -9.53 -13.74 30.49
C CYS A 209 -8.18 -14.43 30.73
N ARG A 210 -7.14 -13.67 31.11
CA ARG A 210 -5.77 -14.16 31.36
C ARG A 210 -5.19 -15.00 30.21
N LEU A 211 -5.57 -14.71 28.96
CA LEU A 211 -5.06 -15.41 27.78
C LEU A 211 -3.69 -14.89 27.30
N GLY A 212 -3.21 -13.78 27.89
CA GLY A 212 -1.91 -13.19 27.58
C GLY A 212 -1.73 -12.94 26.08
N VAL A 213 -0.61 -13.37 25.53
CA VAL A 213 -0.27 -13.25 24.10
C VAL A 213 -1.31 -13.90 23.18
N SER A 214 -1.91 -15.02 23.58
CA SER A 214 -2.97 -15.66 22.79
C SER A 214 -4.22 -14.78 22.72
N GLY A 215 -4.53 -14.06 23.81
CA GLY A 215 -5.62 -13.10 23.86
C GLY A 215 -5.46 -11.98 22.86
N ALA A 216 -4.25 -11.39 22.77
CA ALA A 216 -3.93 -10.36 21.79
C ALA A 216 -4.08 -10.84 20.33
N ALA A 217 -3.67 -12.09 20.04
CA ALA A 217 -3.88 -12.66 18.71
C ALA A 217 -5.37 -12.82 18.38
N ILE A 218 -6.17 -13.35 19.32
CA ILE A 218 -7.61 -13.56 19.14
C ILE A 218 -8.35 -12.23 18.98
N ALA A 219 -8.05 -11.24 19.82
CA ALA A 219 -8.60 -9.88 19.72
C ALA A 219 -8.40 -9.32 18.30
N HIS A 220 -7.20 -9.48 17.76
CA HIS A 220 -6.89 -9.03 16.41
C HIS A 220 -7.64 -9.80 15.34
N VAL A 221 -7.72 -11.14 15.44
CA VAL A 221 -8.47 -11.97 14.50
C VAL A 221 -9.94 -11.58 14.47
N LEU A 222 -10.59 -11.47 15.63
CA LEU A 222 -11.99 -11.08 15.75
C LEU A 222 -12.26 -9.71 15.12
N SER A 223 -11.34 -8.76 15.34
CA SER A 223 -11.43 -7.41 14.77
C SER A 223 -11.33 -7.43 13.24
N GLN A 224 -10.43 -8.24 12.67
CA GLN A 224 -10.34 -8.40 11.21
C GLN A 224 -11.60 -9.04 10.61
N TYR A 225 -12.19 -10.02 11.29
CA TYR A 225 -13.46 -10.60 10.87
C TYR A 225 -14.63 -9.61 10.97
N LEU A 226 -14.64 -8.73 11.98
CA LEU A 226 -15.62 -7.64 12.09
C LEU A 226 -15.51 -6.66 10.91
N ILE A 227 -14.29 -6.23 10.57
CA ILE A 227 -14.05 -5.36 9.39
C ILE A 227 -14.58 -6.04 8.12
N SER A 228 -14.19 -7.30 7.92
CA SER A 228 -14.62 -8.09 6.76
C SER A 228 -16.15 -8.21 6.69
N LEU A 229 -16.81 -8.49 7.81
CA LEU A 229 -18.26 -8.60 7.89
C LEU A 229 -18.97 -7.28 7.55
N ILE A 230 -18.53 -6.16 8.14
CA ILE A 230 -19.11 -4.83 7.87
C ILE A 230 -19.02 -4.51 6.37
N LEU A 231 -17.85 -4.73 5.77
CA LEU A 231 -17.62 -4.49 4.35
C LEU A 231 -18.46 -5.40 3.48
N LEU A 232 -18.57 -6.69 3.81
CA LEU A 232 -19.36 -7.65 3.06
C LEU A 232 -20.85 -7.28 3.10
N CYS A 233 -21.38 -6.95 4.29
CA CYS A 233 -22.76 -6.50 4.43
C CYS A 233 -23.05 -5.21 3.63
N LYS A 234 -22.11 -4.26 3.60
CA LYS A 234 -22.25 -3.04 2.80
C LYS A 234 -22.15 -3.34 1.30
N LEU A 235 -21.27 -4.25 0.91
CA LEU A 235 -21.08 -4.62 -0.50
C LEU A 235 -22.30 -5.35 -1.06
N MET A 236 -22.88 -6.30 -0.31
CA MET A 236 -24.10 -7.02 -0.71
C MET A 236 -25.32 -6.10 -0.87
N LYS A 237 -25.32 -4.92 -0.24
CA LYS A 237 -26.37 -3.91 -0.43
C LYS A 237 -26.18 -3.09 -1.72
N GLN A 238 -24.95 -2.95 -2.19
CA GLN A 238 -24.60 -2.12 -3.36
C GLN A 238 -24.44 -2.93 -4.65
N VAL A 239 -24.12 -4.22 -4.56
CA VAL A 239 -23.74 -5.07 -5.69
C VAL A 239 -24.52 -6.38 -5.64
N ASN A 240 -25.06 -6.79 -6.79
CA ASN A 240 -25.53 -8.16 -6.97
C ASN A 240 -24.32 -9.02 -7.35
N LEU A 241 -23.87 -9.88 -6.43
CA LEU A 241 -22.78 -10.81 -6.67
C LEU A 241 -23.23 -11.85 -7.71
N LEU A 242 -22.70 -11.74 -8.93
CA LEU A 242 -22.90 -12.71 -10.00
C LEU A 242 -21.90 -13.88 -9.87
N PRO A 243 -22.18 -15.05 -10.46
CA PRO A 243 -21.22 -16.14 -10.50
C PRO A 243 -19.90 -15.68 -11.12
N PRO A 244 -18.75 -16.12 -10.57
CA PRO A 244 -17.44 -15.63 -10.97
C PRO A 244 -17.17 -15.95 -12.45
N SER A 245 -17.02 -14.93 -13.28
CA SER A 245 -16.53 -15.09 -14.64
C SER A 245 -15.00 -15.22 -14.61
N VAL A 246 -14.50 -16.43 -14.78
CA VAL A 246 -13.06 -16.75 -14.83
C VAL A 246 -12.43 -16.47 -16.21
N GLY A 247 -13.22 -16.06 -17.21
CA GLY A 247 -12.80 -16.03 -18.62
C GLY A 247 -11.97 -14.82 -19.08
N ASN A 248 -12.08 -13.64 -18.45
CA ASN A 248 -11.49 -12.39 -18.99
C ASN A 248 -10.45 -11.72 -18.08
N LEU A 249 -9.90 -12.46 -17.12
CA LEU A 249 -8.87 -11.94 -16.24
C LEU A 249 -7.54 -11.76 -17.01
N GLN A 250 -7.28 -10.55 -17.54
CA GLN A 250 -5.97 -10.11 -18.06
C GLN A 250 -4.91 -9.98 -16.95
N ILE A 251 -4.82 -10.96 -16.05
CA ILE A 251 -3.90 -11.03 -14.90
C ILE A 251 -2.45 -10.81 -15.37
N SER A 252 -2.07 -11.34 -16.53
CA SER A 252 -0.70 -11.24 -17.06
C SER A 252 -0.25 -9.80 -17.34
N ARG A 253 -1.13 -8.94 -17.84
CA ARG A 253 -0.80 -7.55 -18.22
C ARG A 253 -0.60 -6.66 -16.99
N PHE A 254 -1.41 -6.86 -15.95
CA PHE A 254 -1.29 -6.15 -14.67
C PHE A 254 -0.15 -6.70 -13.81
N LEU A 255 0.11 -8.01 -13.84
CA LEU A 255 1.27 -8.61 -13.17
C LEU A 255 2.60 -8.03 -13.67
N LYS A 256 2.73 -7.66 -14.95
CA LYS A 256 3.99 -7.13 -15.50
C LYS A 256 4.35 -5.72 -14.98
N LYS A 257 3.37 -4.87 -14.70
CA LYS A 257 3.61 -3.54 -14.09
C LYS A 257 3.62 -3.62 -12.56
N GLY A 258 2.77 -4.47 -11.98
CA GLY A 258 2.74 -4.76 -10.55
C GLY A 258 4.00 -5.46 -10.03
N SER A 259 4.70 -6.23 -10.87
CA SER A 259 5.92 -6.95 -10.47
C SER A 259 7.05 -6.04 -10.02
N PHE A 260 7.23 -4.87 -10.66
CA PHE A 260 8.24 -3.88 -10.25
C PHE A 260 7.94 -3.33 -8.85
N LEU A 261 6.67 -2.98 -8.60
CA LEU A 261 6.23 -2.49 -7.30
C LEU A 261 6.29 -3.59 -6.23
N LEU A 262 5.96 -4.84 -6.59
CA LEU A 262 6.10 -5.99 -5.70
C LEU A 262 7.56 -6.23 -5.34
N ALA A 263 8.47 -6.23 -6.32
CA ALA A 263 9.91 -6.40 -6.10
C ALA A 263 10.45 -5.31 -5.16
N ARG A 264 10.03 -4.06 -5.36
CA ARG A 264 10.33 -2.94 -4.47
C ARG A 264 9.86 -3.20 -3.04
N VAL A 265 8.59 -3.56 -2.87
CA VAL A 265 7.97 -3.81 -1.57
C VAL A 265 8.71 -4.94 -0.86
N ILE A 266 8.97 -6.06 -1.54
CA ILE A 266 9.72 -7.19 -0.98
C ILE A 266 11.13 -6.77 -0.57
N ALA A 267 11.86 -6.04 -1.43
CA ALA A 267 13.22 -5.59 -1.13
C ALA A 267 13.28 -4.70 0.12
N VAL A 268 12.38 -3.73 0.21
CA VAL A 268 12.25 -2.81 1.34
C VAL A 268 11.96 -3.56 2.63
N THR A 269 11.01 -4.49 2.59
CA THR A 269 10.51 -5.13 3.82
C THR A 269 11.38 -6.28 4.27
N PHE A 270 12.07 -6.93 3.33
CA PHE A 270 13.03 -7.96 3.65
C PHE A 270 14.17 -7.42 4.51
N CYS A 271 14.66 -6.19 4.27
CA CYS A 271 15.70 -5.57 5.10
C CYS A 271 15.26 -5.44 6.56
N VAL A 272 14.04 -4.94 6.79
CA VAL A 272 13.48 -4.79 8.15
C VAL A 272 13.21 -6.16 8.80
N THR A 273 12.69 -7.11 8.03
CA THR A 273 12.47 -8.49 8.50
C THR A 273 13.78 -9.19 8.86
N LEU A 274 14.84 -8.98 8.07
CA LEU A 274 16.18 -9.50 8.37
C LEU A 274 16.77 -8.85 9.63
N ALA A 275 16.59 -7.54 9.81
CA ALA A 275 16.99 -6.87 11.05
C ALA A 275 16.29 -7.46 12.28
N ALA A 276 14.98 -7.73 12.18
CA ALA A 276 14.22 -8.43 13.21
C ALA A 276 14.77 -9.86 13.46
N SER A 277 15.10 -10.61 12.40
CA SER A 277 15.76 -11.92 12.48
C SER A 277 17.06 -11.88 13.28
N LEU A 278 17.91 -10.88 12.99
CA LEU A 278 19.19 -10.72 13.65
C LEU A 278 18.99 -10.31 15.12
N ALA A 279 18.00 -9.47 15.41
CA ALA A 279 17.65 -9.10 16.78
C ALA A 279 17.13 -10.29 17.60
N SER A 280 16.31 -11.18 17.01
CA SER A 280 15.86 -12.41 17.68
C SER A 280 16.98 -13.40 17.96
N ARG A 281 18.03 -13.44 17.12
CA ARG A 281 19.23 -14.27 17.36
C ARG A 281 20.05 -13.81 18.57
N LEU A 282 19.96 -12.54 18.97
CA LEU A 282 20.60 -12.02 20.18
C LEU A 282 19.87 -12.42 21.47
N GLY A 283 18.63 -12.90 21.35
CA GLY A 283 17.82 -13.39 22.46
C GLY A 283 16.59 -12.53 22.78
N PRO A 284 15.84 -12.90 23.85
CA PRO A 284 14.54 -12.28 24.14
C PRO A 284 14.62 -10.81 24.55
N THR A 285 15.62 -10.42 25.33
CA THR A 285 15.72 -9.05 25.84
C THR A 285 16.06 -8.05 24.72
N PRO A 286 17.10 -8.27 23.87
CA PRO A 286 17.37 -7.39 22.73
C PRO A 286 16.24 -7.36 21.71
N MET A 287 15.59 -8.50 21.43
CA MET A 287 14.47 -8.54 20.50
C MET A 287 13.26 -7.75 21.00
N ALA A 288 12.95 -7.81 22.32
CA ALA A 288 11.87 -7.03 22.90
C ALA A 288 12.13 -5.51 22.77
N ALA A 289 13.36 -5.08 23.08
CA ALA A 289 13.77 -3.68 22.91
C ALA A 289 13.73 -3.25 21.44
N PHE A 290 14.26 -4.08 20.55
CA PHE A 290 14.24 -3.85 19.11
C PHE A 290 12.82 -3.69 18.59
N GLN A 291 11.88 -4.54 19.03
CA GLN A 291 10.49 -4.46 18.59
C GLN A 291 9.81 -3.16 19.01
N VAL A 292 10.01 -2.70 20.26
CA VAL A 292 9.46 -1.42 20.72
C VAL A 292 10.01 -0.27 19.87
N CYS A 293 11.33 -0.20 19.74
CA CYS A 293 11.99 0.83 18.95
C CYS A 293 11.57 0.80 17.48
N LEU A 294 11.48 -0.38 16.86
CA LEU A 294 11.05 -0.54 15.47
C LEU A 294 9.60 -0.10 15.26
N GLN A 295 8.69 -0.40 16.19
CA GLN A 295 7.30 0.02 16.06
C GLN A 295 7.14 1.53 16.18
N VAL A 296 7.86 2.17 17.11
CA VAL A 296 7.85 3.64 17.21
C VAL A 296 8.48 4.28 15.96
N TRP A 297 9.57 3.70 15.45
CA TRP A 297 10.23 4.13 14.22
C TRP A 297 9.33 4.01 12.99
N MET A 298 8.57 2.92 12.85
CA MET A 298 7.61 2.73 11.76
C MET A 298 6.37 3.63 11.92
N ALA A 299 5.86 3.79 13.13
CA ALA A 299 4.68 4.61 13.42
C ALA A 299 4.93 6.09 13.11
N SER A 300 6.08 6.62 13.52
CA SER A 300 6.50 7.98 13.18
C SER A 300 6.70 8.14 11.66
N SER A 301 7.27 7.13 11.00
CA SER A 301 7.48 7.15 9.54
C SER A 301 6.17 7.15 8.73
N LEU A 302 5.08 6.58 9.23
CA LEU A 302 3.75 6.62 8.59
C LEU A 302 3.19 8.05 8.47
N LEU A 303 3.58 8.96 9.35
CA LEU A 303 3.20 10.38 9.24
C LEU A 303 3.87 11.04 8.02
N ALA A 304 5.12 10.67 7.73
CA ALA A 304 5.82 11.13 6.53
C ALA A 304 5.26 10.52 5.24
N ASP A 305 4.75 9.28 5.30
CA ASP A 305 4.05 8.65 4.18
C ASP A 305 2.79 9.44 3.79
N GLY A 306 2.06 10.01 4.76
CA GLY A 306 0.94 10.91 4.50
C GLY A 306 1.33 12.14 3.68
N LEU A 307 2.45 12.78 4.03
CA LEU A 307 3.00 13.89 3.24
C LEU A 307 3.47 13.44 1.85
N ALA A 308 4.07 12.25 1.76
CA ALA A 308 4.52 11.67 0.49
C ALA A 308 3.35 11.42 -0.46
N VAL A 309 2.22 10.91 0.02
CA VAL A 309 0.99 10.69 -0.77
C VAL A 309 0.40 12.01 -1.27
N ALA A 310 0.37 13.06 -0.43
CA ALA A 310 -0.06 14.39 -0.85
C ALA A 310 0.86 14.95 -1.95
N GLY A 311 2.18 14.83 -1.76
CA GLY A 311 3.17 15.25 -2.76
C GLY A 311 3.06 14.48 -4.08
N GLN A 312 2.82 13.16 -4.00
CA GLN A 312 2.60 12.30 -5.16
C GLN A 312 1.45 12.82 -6.04
N ALA A 313 0.31 13.18 -5.43
CA ALA A 313 -0.85 13.66 -6.17
C ALA A 313 -0.56 14.99 -6.88
N ILE A 314 0.05 15.95 -6.18
CA ILE A 314 0.40 17.26 -6.75
C ILE A 314 1.39 17.12 -7.90
N LEU A 315 2.43 16.28 -7.73
CA LEU A 315 3.41 16.02 -8.78
C LEU A 315 2.77 15.33 -9.99
N ALA A 316 1.92 14.32 -9.77
CA ALA A 316 1.24 13.62 -10.84
C ALA A 316 0.42 14.59 -11.72
N CYS A 317 -0.31 15.53 -11.10
CA CYS A 317 -1.02 16.59 -11.83
C CYS A 317 -0.05 17.50 -12.61
N ALA A 318 1.02 17.98 -11.98
CA ALA A 318 1.99 18.85 -12.66
C ALA A 318 2.69 18.16 -13.84
N PHE A 319 2.99 16.87 -13.73
CA PHE A 319 3.54 16.08 -14.83
C PHE A 319 2.51 15.83 -15.94
N ALA A 320 1.24 15.60 -15.60
CA ALA A 320 0.15 15.45 -16.57
C ALA A 320 -0.10 16.75 -17.36
N GLU A 321 -0.06 17.90 -16.68
CA GLU A 321 -0.16 19.25 -17.26
C GLU A 321 1.10 19.65 -18.05
N LYS A 322 2.19 18.87 -17.97
CA LYS A 322 3.53 19.20 -18.49
C LYS A 322 4.10 20.52 -17.93
N ASP A 323 3.60 20.97 -16.78
CA ASP A 323 4.13 22.13 -16.06
C ASP A 323 5.33 21.71 -15.20
N TYR A 324 6.49 21.67 -15.84
CA TYR A 324 7.74 21.28 -15.19
C TYR A 324 8.25 22.29 -14.14
N LYS A 325 7.81 23.56 -14.22
CA LYS A 325 8.14 24.57 -13.19
C LYS A 325 7.37 24.25 -11.91
N LYS A 326 6.08 23.98 -12.02
CA LYS A 326 5.22 23.53 -10.91
C LYS A 326 5.70 22.19 -10.35
N ALA A 327 6.08 21.23 -11.20
CA ALA A 327 6.61 19.94 -10.76
C ALA A 327 7.90 20.11 -9.91
N LYS A 328 8.84 20.94 -10.37
CA LYS A 328 10.07 21.26 -9.62
C LYS A 328 9.78 21.96 -8.29
N ALA A 329 8.91 22.97 -8.32
CA ALA A 329 8.54 23.73 -7.13
C ALA A 329 7.86 22.83 -6.09
N ALA A 330 6.90 22.01 -6.52
CA ALA A 330 6.22 21.06 -5.65
C ALA A 330 7.20 20.03 -5.07
N ALA A 331 8.07 19.43 -5.89
CA ALA A 331 9.05 18.43 -5.41
C ALA A 331 9.97 19.03 -4.34
N THR A 332 10.48 20.25 -4.59
CA THR A 332 11.35 20.96 -3.66
C THR A 332 10.62 21.29 -2.36
N ARG A 333 9.38 21.79 -2.44
CA ARG A 333 8.58 22.14 -1.26
C ARG A 333 8.22 20.93 -0.41
N VAL A 334 7.79 19.83 -1.03
CA VAL A 334 7.45 18.60 -0.29
C VAL A 334 8.70 18.00 0.35
N LEU A 335 9.87 18.05 -0.29
CA LEU A 335 11.14 17.62 0.32
C LEU A 335 11.55 18.51 1.51
N GLN A 336 11.39 19.83 1.40
CA GLN A 336 11.63 20.75 2.51
C GLN A 336 10.69 20.47 3.68
N MET A 337 9.39 20.34 3.41
CA MET A 337 8.38 19.98 4.42
C MET A 337 8.69 18.61 5.05
N GLY A 338 9.13 17.64 4.26
CA GLY A 338 9.54 16.32 4.73
C GLY A 338 10.72 16.40 5.70
N PHE A 339 11.75 17.18 5.37
CA PHE A 339 12.88 17.38 6.26
C PHE A 339 12.48 18.06 7.57
N VAL A 340 11.67 19.13 7.51
CA VAL A 340 11.15 19.83 8.70
C VAL A 340 10.28 18.91 9.55
N LEU A 341 9.38 18.14 8.93
CA LEU A 341 8.57 17.13 9.60
C LEU A 341 9.45 16.10 10.31
N GLY A 342 10.49 15.61 9.63
CA GLY A 342 11.42 14.64 10.20
C GLY A 342 12.23 15.18 11.38
N LEU A 343 12.59 16.48 11.38
CA LEU A 343 13.18 17.14 12.56
C LEU A 343 12.20 17.22 13.73
N GLY A 344 10.94 17.57 13.45
CA GLY A 344 9.88 17.57 14.46
C GLY A 344 9.66 16.16 15.05
N LEU A 345 9.61 15.14 14.19
CA LEU A 345 9.48 13.74 14.60
C LEU A 345 10.70 13.28 15.41
N ALA A 346 11.92 13.70 15.05
CA ALA A 346 13.12 13.39 15.83
C ALA A 346 13.00 13.89 17.26
N LEU A 347 12.54 15.13 17.45
CA LEU A 347 12.34 15.72 18.77
C LEU A 347 11.24 14.98 19.56
N VAL A 348 10.06 14.80 18.95
CA VAL A 348 8.90 14.15 19.60
C VAL A 348 9.23 12.70 19.99
N VAL A 349 9.83 11.93 19.09
CA VAL A 349 10.19 10.54 19.34
C VAL A 349 11.35 10.43 20.32
N GLY A 350 12.35 11.30 20.22
CA GLY A 350 13.48 11.34 21.13
C GLY A 350 13.05 11.60 22.57
N LEU A 351 12.26 12.66 22.81
CA LEU A 351 11.72 12.97 24.14
C LEU A 351 10.73 11.88 24.59
N GLY A 352 9.84 11.44 23.69
CA GLY A 352 8.83 10.44 24.00
C GLY A 352 9.41 9.09 24.45
N LEU A 353 10.47 8.60 23.80
CA LEU A 353 11.12 7.35 24.21
C LEU A 353 12.02 7.53 25.43
N GLN A 354 12.71 8.67 25.55
CA GLN A 354 13.58 8.93 26.70
C GLN A 354 12.79 8.93 28.01
N PHE A 355 11.62 9.59 28.04
CA PHE A 355 10.80 9.68 29.24
C PHE A 355 9.70 8.62 29.33
N GLY A 356 9.25 8.07 28.19
CA GLY A 356 8.13 7.14 28.10
C GLY A 356 8.50 5.65 27.94
N SER A 357 9.79 5.30 27.88
CA SER A 357 10.22 3.88 27.72
C SER A 357 9.66 2.93 28.79
N GLY A 358 9.41 3.43 30.01
CA GLY A 358 8.80 2.65 31.11
C GLY A 358 7.34 2.24 30.89
N ILE A 359 6.65 2.85 29.92
CA ILE A 359 5.29 2.47 29.52
C ILE A 359 5.31 1.11 28.79
N PHE A 360 6.36 0.86 27.99
CA PHE A 360 6.45 -0.33 27.14
C PHE A 360 6.95 -1.58 27.86
N SER A 361 7.76 -1.41 28.91
CA SER A 361 8.32 -2.52 29.67
C SER A 361 8.66 -2.09 31.08
N LYS A 362 8.46 -2.99 32.05
CA LYS A 362 8.94 -2.84 33.43
C LYS A 362 10.33 -3.46 33.65
N ASP A 363 10.87 -4.17 32.65
CA ASP A 363 12.18 -4.82 32.73
C ASP A 363 13.29 -3.80 32.46
N LYS A 364 14.16 -3.59 33.46
CA LYS A 364 15.28 -2.62 33.41
C LYS A 364 16.26 -2.91 32.29
N ASN A 365 16.51 -4.18 31.95
CA ASN A 365 17.43 -4.55 30.87
C ASN A 365 16.85 -4.17 29.50
N VAL A 366 15.54 -4.35 29.32
CA VAL A 366 14.84 -3.92 28.10
C VAL A 366 14.87 -2.40 27.97
N ILE A 367 14.57 -1.66 29.05
CA ILE A 367 14.58 -0.19 29.05
C ILE A 367 15.98 0.36 28.74
N SER A 368 17.03 -0.25 29.30
CA SER A 368 18.42 0.13 29.01
C SER A 368 18.75 -0.05 27.51
N LEU A 369 18.37 -1.18 26.93
CA LEU A 369 18.55 -1.42 25.49
C LEU A 369 17.71 -0.49 24.61
N ILE A 370 16.48 -0.15 25.03
CA ILE A 370 15.67 0.87 24.36
C ILE A 370 16.42 2.21 24.37
N SER A 371 16.96 2.62 25.52
CA SER A 371 17.71 3.87 25.69
C SER A 371 18.93 3.94 24.76
N ILE A 372 19.63 2.83 24.57
CA ILE A 372 20.72 2.70 23.58
C ILE A 372 20.20 2.86 22.14
N GLY A 373 18.98 2.39 21.86
CA GLY A 373 18.32 2.50 20.55
C GLY A 373 17.74 3.89 20.24
N VAL A 374 17.38 4.69 21.26
CA VAL A 374 16.70 5.99 21.09
C VAL A 374 17.45 6.93 20.13
N PRO A 375 18.78 7.13 20.24
CA PRO A 375 19.49 8.01 19.32
C PRO A 375 19.31 7.59 17.86
N PHE A 376 19.33 6.28 17.57
CA PHE A 376 19.10 5.78 16.21
C PHE A 376 17.66 6.01 15.77
N VAL A 377 16.68 5.69 16.62
CA VAL A 377 15.26 5.85 16.27
C VAL A 377 14.91 7.31 16.01
N ALA A 378 15.40 8.23 16.85
CA ALA A 378 15.09 9.66 16.77
C ALA A 378 15.93 10.37 15.69
N ALA A 379 17.26 10.20 15.69
CA ALA A 379 18.13 10.93 14.78
C ALA A 379 17.97 10.49 13.31
N THR A 380 17.40 9.30 13.06
CA THR A 380 17.09 8.86 11.68
C THR A 380 15.78 9.42 11.14
N GLN A 381 14.90 10.02 11.95
CA GLN A 381 13.61 10.53 11.47
C GLN A 381 13.69 11.56 10.32
N PRO A 382 14.64 12.51 10.29
CA PRO A 382 14.83 13.41 9.15
C PRO A 382 15.15 12.64 7.86
N ILE A 383 16.03 11.63 7.96
CA ILE A 383 16.42 10.79 6.82
C ILE A 383 15.23 9.94 6.38
N ASN A 384 14.51 9.32 7.32
CA ASN A 384 13.31 8.54 7.01
C ASN A 384 12.30 9.39 6.27
N SER A 385 11.93 10.54 6.83
CA SER A 385 10.89 11.40 6.25
C SER A 385 11.23 11.80 4.81
N VAL A 386 12.48 12.17 4.56
CA VAL A 386 12.97 12.47 3.20
C VAL A 386 12.91 11.23 2.30
N ALA A 387 13.28 10.04 2.78
CA ALA A 387 13.19 8.79 2.03
C ALA A 387 11.74 8.45 1.60
N PHE A 388 10.77 8.57 2.52
CA PHE A 388 9.35 8.38 2.23
C PHE A 388 8.83 9.44 1.25
N VAL A 389 9.21 10.70 1.41
CA VAL A 389 8.85 11.75 0.44
C VAL A 389 9.42 11.45 -0.95
N PHE A 390 10.66 10.99 -1.06
CA PHE A 390 11.23 10.59 -2.36
C PHE A 390 10.47 9.45 -3.02
N ASP A 391 9.90 8.53 -2.23
CA ASP A 391 9.03 7.50 -2.78
C ASP A 391 7.78 8.11 -3.41
N GLY A 392 7.10 9.01 -2.69
CA GLY A 392 5.94 9.75 -3.22
C GLY A 392 6.29 10.58 -4.46
N VAL A 393 7.46 11.23 -4.46
CA VAL A 393 7.97 12.00 -5.61
C VAL A 393 8.21 11.13 -6.83
N ASN A 394 8.86 9.97 -6.67
CA ASN A 394 9.09 9.02 -7.75
C ASN A 394 7.79 8.43 -8.29
N PHE A 395 6.82 8.16 -7.41
CA PHE A 395 5.49 7.67 -7.80
C PHE A 395 4.70 8.75 -8.54
N GLY A 396 4.75 10.00 -8.09
CA GLY A 396 4.11 11.13 -8.76
C GLY A 396 4.67 11.35 -10.17
N ALA A 397 5.97 11.14 -10.34
CA ALA A 397 6.65 11.17 -11.64
C ALA A 397 6.45 9.88 -12.48
N SER A 398 5.70 8.88 -11.97
CA SER A 398 5.50 7.57 -12.60
C SER A 398 6.79 6.79 -12.88
N ASP A 399 7.86 7.01 -12.11
CA ASP A 399 9.17 6.37 -12.28
C ASP A 399 9.27 5.01 -11.56
N PHE A 400 8.28 4.14 -11.81
CA PHE A 400 8.13 2.86 -11.10
C PHE A 400 9.30 1.90 -11.33
N ALA A 401 9.88 1.91 -12.54
CA ALA A 401 11.03 1.08 -12.87
C ALA A 401 12.25 1.49 -12.03
N TYR A 402 12.57 2.79 -11.97
CA TYR A 402 13.63 3.32 -11.11
C TYR A 402 13.41 2.95 -9.66
N SER A 403 12.20 3.18 -9.16
CA SER A 403 11.85 2.86 -7.78
C SER A 403 12.05 1.37 -7.46
N ALA A 404 11.78 0.47 -8.40
CA ALA A 404 11.99 -0.96 -8.20
C ALA A 404 13.47 -1.36 -8.15
N TYR A 405 14.25 -1.10 -9.20
CA TYR A 405 15.64 -1.56 -9.23
C TYR A 405 16.52 -0.83 -8.22
N SER A 406 16.26 0.45 -7.94
CA SER A 406 17.01 1.19 -6.91
C SER A 406 16.79 0.59 -5.53
N MET A 407 15.54 0.23 -5.17
CA MET A 407 15.28 -0.40 -3.86
C MET A 407 15.84 -1.82 -3.76
N VAL A 408 15.88 -2.57 -4.86
CA VAL A 408 16.57 -3.88 -4.88
C VAL A 408 18.08 -3.69 -4.64
N PHE A 409 18.71 -2.72 -5.30
CA PHE A 409 20.13 -2.42 -5.09
C PHE A 409 20.40 -1.94 -3.65
N VAL A 410 19.59 -1.01 -3.14
CA VAL A 410 19.65 -0.54 -1.74
C VAL A 410 19.51 -1.73 -0.77
N ALA A 411 18.60 -2.66 -1.05
CA ALA A 411 18.42 -3.85 -0.22
C ALA A 411 19.64 -4.76 -0.23
N ILE A 412 20.25 -5.04 -1.38
CA ILE A 412 21.46 -5.87 -1.49
C ILE A 412 22.59 -5.29 -0.63
N VAL A 413 22.87 -3.99 -0.77
CA VAL A 413 23.92 -3.31 0.02
C VAL A 413 23.57 -3.32 1.51
N SER A 414 22.31 -3.06 1.86
CA SER A 414 21.85 -3.02 3.24
C SER A 414 21.90 -4.39 3.93
N ILE A 415 21.61 -5.46 3.20
CA ILE A 415 21.73 -6.85 3.69
C ILE A 415 23.20 -7.17 4.01
N ALA A 416 24.13 -6.77 3.13
CA ALA A 416 25.56 -6.95 3.39
C ALA A 416 25.99 -6.16 4.65
N CYS A 417 25.59 -4.89 4.76
CA CYS A 417 25.85 -4.07 5.95
C CYS A 417 25.24 -4.69 7.22
N LEU A 418 24.02 -5.23 7.15
CA LEU A 418 23.36 -5.90 8.29
C LEU A 418 24.21 -7.06 8.82
N PHE A 419 24.68 -7.96 7.95
CA PHE A 419 25.49 -9.09 8.40
C PHE A 419 26.86 -8.68 8.99
N VAL A 420 27.53 -7.72 8.35
CA VAL A 420 28.85 -7.24 8.80
C VAL A 420 28.74 -6.52 10.14
N LEU A 421 27.82 -5.55 10.25
CA LEU A 421 27.67 -4.73 11.45
C LEU A 421 27.05 -5.49 12.61
N PHE A 422 26.15 -6.44 12.34
CA PHE A 422 25.65 -7.38 13.34
C PHE A 422 26.78 -8.18 13.99
N LYS A 423 27.71 -8.71 13.18
CA LYS A 423 28.85 -9.48 13.69
C LYS A 423 29.79 -8.63 14.54
N ALA A 424 29.96 -7.35 14.20
CA ALA A 424 30.84 -6.44 14.93
C ALA A 424 30.22 -5.94 16.25
N ASN A 425 29.00 -5.39 16.20
CA ASN A 425 28.41 -4.60 17.30
C ASN A 425 27.02 -5.08 17.74
N GLY A 426 26.58 -6.28 17.34
CA GLY A 426 25.32 -6.89 17.78
C GLY A 426 24.10 -5.98 17.60
N PHE A 427 23.45 -5.62 18.71
CA PHE A 427 22.24 -4.79 18.73
C PHE A 427 22.45 -3.39 18.10
N VAL A 428 23.53 -2.71 18.45
CA VAL A 428 23.86 -1.39 17.87
C VAL A 428 24.18 -1.52 16.39
N GLY A 429 24.87 -2.59 16.00
CA GLY A 429 25.18 -2.89 14.61
C GLY A 429 23.93 -2.99 13.72
N ILE A 430 22.84 -3.57 14.23
CA ILE A 430 21.55 -3.65 13.51
C ILE A 430 20.99 -2.25 13.25
N TRP A 431 21.00 -1.36 14.26
CA TRP A 431 20.50 0.01 14.11
C TRP A 431 21.35 0.88 13.19
N VAL A 432 22.67 0.73 13.23
CA VAL A 432 23.57 1.40 12.28
C VAL A 432 23.27 0.92 10.86
N ALA A 433 23.07 -0.39 10.65
CA ALA A 433 22.72 -0.92 9.34
C ALA A 433 21.35 -0.42 8.83
N LEU A 434 20.35 -0.30 9.71
CA LEU A 434 19.05 0.30 9.36
C LEU A 434 19.17 1.80 9.05
N THR A 435 20.09 2.51 9.70
CA THR A 435 20.41 3.91 9.40
C THR A 435 21.04 4.03 8.02
N ILE A 436 22.01 3.17 7.69
CA ILE A 436 22.62 3.09 6.36
C ILE A 436 21.55 2.77 5.31
N TYR A 437 20.66 1.82 5.59
CA TYR A 437 19.55 1.48 4.70
C TYR A 437 18.68 2.70 4.34
N MET A 438 18.27 3.50 5.31
CA MET A 438 17.49 4.71 5.04
C MET A 438 18.32 5.84 4.40
N GLY A 439 19.60 5.93 4.74
CA GLY A 439 20.54 6.83 4.06
C GLY A 439 20.69 6.51 2.58
N LEU A 440 20.90 5.23 2.24
CA LEU A 440 20.98 4.74 0.87
C LEU A 440 19.67 4.95 0.10
N ARG A 441 18.53 4.75 0.76
CA ARG A 441 17.20 5.02 0.17
C ARG A 441 17.03 6.50 -0.17
N THR A 442 17.43 7.38 0.74
CA THR A 442 17.44 8.83 0.51
C THR A 442 18.40 9.22 -0.60
N PHE A 443 19.60 8.65 -0.60
CA PHE A 443 20.63 8.89 -1.61
C PHE A 443 20.15 8.47 -3.00
N ALA A 444 19.46 7.34 -3.15
CA ALA A 444 18.87 6.93 -4.42
C ALA A 444 17.90 8.01 -4.95
N GLY A 445 16.99 8.50 -4.11
CA GLY A 445 16.08 9.59 -4.47
C GLY A 445 16.80 10.87 -4.90
N LEU A 446 17.79 11.32 -4.11
CA LEU A 446 18.61 12.48 -4.42
C LEU A 446 19.40 12.31 -5.72
N TRP A 447 19.98 11.12 -5.95
CA TRP A 447 20.75 10.81 -7.14
C TRP A 447 19.88 10.86 -8.39
N ARG A 448 18.67 10.29 -8.35
CA ARG A 448 17.75 10.30 -9.49
C ARG A 448 17.35 11.70 -9.91
N MET A 449 16.98 12.53 -8.93
CA MET A 449 16.55 13.91 -9.17
C MET A 449 17.73 14.82 -9.51
N GLY A 450 18.85 14.71 -8.78
CA GLY A 450 20.05 15.54 -8.96
C GLY A 450 20.77 15.27 -10.28
N THR A 451 20.79 14.01 -10.73
CA THR A 451 21.28 13.70 -12.09
C THR A 451 20.29 14.11 -13.17
N GLY A 452 19.06 14.52 -12.87
CA GLY A 452 18.06 14.91 -13.88
C GLY A 452 17.82 13.81 -14.92
N THR A 453 17.81 12.54 -14.52
CA THR A 453 17.56 11.41 -15.43
C THR A 453 16.08 11.01 -15.44
N GLY A 454 15.65 10.27 -16.46
CA GLY A 454 14.26 9.80 -16.56
C GLY A 454 13.25 10.96 -16.68
N PRO A 455 12.18 10.99 -15.86
CA PRO A 455 11.20 12.07 -15.88
C PRO A 455 11.79 13.46 -15.58
N TRP A 456 12.96 13.51 -14.94
CA TRP A 456 13.62 14.74 -14.48
C TRP A 456 14.55 15.39 -15.52
N ARG A 457 14.52 14.95 -16.78
CA ARG A 457 15.38 15.49 -17.87
C ARG A 457 15.28 17.01 -18.04
N PHE A 458 14.13 17.59 -17.71
CA PHE A 458 13.91 19.03 -17.77
C PHE A 458 14.77 19.82 -16.76
N LEU A 459 15.35 19.17 -15.74
CA LEU A 459 16.28 19.82 -14.80
C LEU A 459 17.67 20.08 -15.42
N ARG A 460 18.07 19.32 -16.46
CA ARG A 460 19.38 19.49 -17.12
C ARG A 460 19.38 20.58 -18.18
N ARG A 461 18.23 20.87 -18.78
CA ARG A 461 18.12 21.94 -19.78
C ARG A 461 17.76 23.23 -19.04
N PRO A 462 18.59 24.29 -19.07
CA PRO A 462 18.06 25.60 -18.71
C PRO A 462 16.85 25.83 -19.60
N ILE A 463 15.74 26.25 -19.00
CA ILE A 463 14.56 26.71 -19.73
C ILE A 463 15.05 27.92 -20.51
N VAL A 464 15.50 27.71 -21.75
CA VAL A 464 15.74 28.80 -22.69
C VAL A 464 14.38 29.47 -22.82
N GLY A 465 14.32 30.74 -22.45
CA GLY A 465 13.10 31.52 -22.46
C GLY A 465 12.45 31.41 -23.83
N ILE A 466 11.18 31.01 -23.85
CA ILE A 466 10.29 31.46 -24.91
C ILE A 466 10.03 32.92 -24.57
N GLY A 467 10.94 33.77 -25.04
CA GLY A 467 10.81 35.20 -25.09
C GLY A 467 11.18 35.61 -26.51
N SER A 468 10.16 35.69 -27.36
CA SER A 468 10.06 36.57 -28.52
C SER A 468 8.60 36.56 -28.96
#